data_AF-A0A7J0E5M2-F1
#
_entry.id   AF-A0A7J0E5M2-F1
#
_cell.length_a   1.000
_cell.length_b   1.000
_cell.length_c   1.000
_cell.angle_alpha   90.00
_cell.angle_beta   90.00
_cell.angle_gamma   90.00
#
_symmetry.space_group_name_H-M   'P 1'
#
loop_
_entity.id
_entity.type
_entity.pdbx_description
1 polymer ?
#
loop_
_entity_poly.entity_id
_entity_poly.type
_entity_poly.pdbx_seq_one_letter_code
_entity_poly.pdbx_strand_id
1 'polypeptide(L)'
;MVETWGILKKELKDQFLPCNSSWVARELLRGLRHTGSVRDYVKEFSSLLLDIMDMSEEDKIFNFMAGLQNWAQLELRRLGVKNMSSAIAVADGLLDYNLGNPSTSEFTENKSGGKMFEIQTKGK
;
A
#
# COMPACT_ATOMS: atom_id res chain seq x y z
N MET A 1 12.67 -23.60 -20.69
CA MET A 1 11.68 -22.84 -21.49
C MET A 1 11.31 -21.48 -20.90
N VAL A 2 11.65 -21.16 -19.64
CA VAL A 2 11.32 -19.86 -19.01
C VAL A 2 12.21 -18.70 -19.53
N GLU A 3 13.44 -19.01 -19.95
CA GLU A 3 14.42 -18.04 -20.47
C GLU A 3 13.88 -17.27 -21.69
N THR A 4 13.20 -17.95 -22.61
CA THR A 4 12.65 -17.36 -23.84
C THR A 4 11.54 -16.33 -23.57
N TRP A 5 10.74 -16.55 -22.53
CA TRP A 5 9.67 -15.62 -22.14
C TRP A 5 10.21 -14.35 -21.48
N GLY A 6 11.26 -14.48 -20.66
CA GLY A 6 11.96 -13.34 -20.06
C GLY A 6 12.58 -12.44 -21.13
N ILE A 7 13.22 -13.05 -22.14
CA ILE A 7 13.83 -12.34 -23.28
C ILE A 7 12.75 -11.62 -24.10
N LEU A 8 11.65 -12.29 -24.44
CA LEU A 8 10.56 -11.67 -25.21
C LEU A 8 9.96 -10.45 -24.49
N LYS A 9 9.71 -10.56 -23.18
CA LYS A 9 9.21 -9.41 -22.40
C LYS A 9 10.20 -8.25 -22.37
N LYS A 10 11.50 -8.52 -22.39
CA LYS A 10 12.52 -7.49 -22.43
C LYS A 10 12.52 -6.78 -23.78
N GLU A 11 12.56 -7.56 -24.86
CA GLU A 11 12.62 -7.02 -26.22
C GLU A 11 11.38 -6.18 -26.56
N LEU A 12 10.19 -6.63 -26.15
CA LEU A 12 8.96 -5.85 -26.34
C LEU A 12 9.03 -4.48 -25.65
N LYS A 13 9.74 -4.36 -24.53
CA LYS A 13 9.85 -3.06 -23.84
C LYS A 13 10.87 -2.15 -24.49
N ASP A 14 12.03 -2.70 -24.85
CA ASP A 14 13.08 -1.93 -25.50
C ASP A 14 12.58 -1.31 -26.81
N GLN A 15 11.62 -1.97 -27.48
CA GLN A 15 11.00 -1.51 -28.72
C GLN A 15 9.81 -0.55 -28.52
N PHE A 16 9.02 -0.69 -27.45
CA PHE A 16 7.72 -0.01 -27.31
C PHE A 16 7.56 0.88 -26.07
N LEU A 17 8.50 0.86 -25.11
CA LEU A 17 8.48 1.73 -23.93
C LEU A 17 9.59 2.79 -23.99
N PRO A 18 9.27 4.07 -23.81
CA PRO A 18 10.27 5.11 -23.61
C PRO A 18 11.17 4.79 -22.40
N CYS A 19 12.48 4.99 -22.53
CA CYS A 19 13.46 4.68 -21.47
C CYS A 19 13.14 5.38 -20.12
N ASN A 20 12.43 6.50 -20.15
CA ASN A 20 11.98 7.25 -18.97
C ASN A 20 10.66 6.75 -18.36
N SER A 21 9.92 5.82 -18.99
CA SER A 21 8.61 5.36 -18.50
C SER A 21 8.70 4.80 -17.08
N SER A 22 9.71 3.96 -16.83
CA SER A 22 9.90 3.36 -15.51
C SER A 22 10.30 4.36 -14.41
N TRP A 23 10.92 5.49 -14.78
CA TRP A 23 11.26 6.55 -13.83
C TRP A 23 10.03 7.39 -13.48
N VAL A 24 9.24 7.78 -14.50
CA VAL A 24 7.99 8.52 -14.30
C VAL A 24 6.99 7.67 -13.50
N ALA A 25 6.88 6.38 -13.80
CA ALA A 25 6.00 5.49 -13.05
C ALA A 25 6.40 5.39 -11.58
N ARG A 26 7.70 5.33 -11.25
CA ARG A 26 8.18 5.35 -9.86
C ARG A 26 7.88 6.66 -9.14
N GLU A 27 8.00 7.78 -9.85
CA GLU A 27 7.63 9.10 -9.32
C GLU A 27 6.15 9.17 -8.97
N LEU A 28 5.28 8.70 -9.88
CA LEU A 28 3.83 8.61 -9.65
C LEU A 28 3.49 7.64 -8.52
N LEU A 29 4.17 6.49 -8.46
CA LEU A 29 3.96 5.50 -7.42
C LEU A 29 4.26 6.06 -6.02
N ARG A 30 5.32 6.86 -5.89
CA ARG A 30 5.69 7.51 -4.61
C ARG A 30 4.62 8.48 -4.12
N GLY A 31 3.88 9.11 -5.03
CA GLY A 31 2.77 10.01 -4.72
C GLY A 31 1.40 9.35 -4.69
N LEU A 32 1.30 8.06 -5.04
CA LEU A 32 0.03 7.38 -5.20
C LEU A 32 -0.67 7.22 -3.85
N ARG A 33 -1.93 7.64 -3.80
CA ARG A 33 -2.75 7.58 -2.59
C ARG A 33 -4.16 7.13 -2.91
N HIS A 34 -4.73 6.31 -2.03
CA HIS A 34 -6.13 5.92 -2.04
C HIS A 34 -7.00 7.13 -1.61
N THR A 35 -7.46 7.90 -2.59
CA THR A 35 -8.32 9.10 -2.39
C THR A 35 -9.79 8.85 -2.71
N GLY A 36 -10.08 7.88 -3.58
CA GLY A 36 -11.43 7.49 -4.01
C GLY A 36 -11.79 6.08 -3.56
N SER A 37 -12.21 5.24 -4.51
CA SER A 37 -12.50 3.83 -4.23
C SER A 37 -11.22 2.98 -4.17
N VAL A 38 -11.28 1.86 -3.44
CA VAL A 38 -10.19 0.86 -3.45
C VAL A 38 -9.95 0.34 -4.87
N ARG A 39 -11.00 0.20 -5.69
CA ARG A 39 -10.91 -0.29 -7.07
C ARG A 39 -10.08 0.65 -7.95
N ASP A 40 -10.33 1.95 -7.84
CA ASP A 40 -9.61 2.96 -8.62
C ASP A 40 -8.13 2.96 -8.21
N TYR A 41 -7.87 2.88 -6.90
CA TYR A 41 -6.50 2.75 -6.39
C TYR A 41 -5.79 1.49 -6.91
N VAL A 42 -6.42 0.32 -6.84
CA VAL A 42 -5.87 -0.94 -7.36
C VAL A 42 -5.57 -0.85 -8.85
N LYS A 43 -6.48 -0.22 -9.61
CA LYS A 43 -6.32 -0.03 -11.05
C LYS A 43 -5.13 0.88 -11.38
N GLU A 44 -5.01 2.02 -10.69
CA GLU A 44 -3.88 2.95 -10.87
C GLU A 44 -2.56 2.31 -10.48
N PHE A 45 -2.51 1.67 -9.31
CA PHE A 45 -1.32 0.97 -8.83
C PHE A 45 -0.88 -0.14 -9.82
N SER A 46 -1.83 -0.93 -10.31
CA SER A 46 -1.57 -2.01 -11.27
C SER A 46 -1.06 -1.48 -12.61
N SER A 47 -1.56 -0.33 -13.07
CA SER A 47 -1.04 0.34 -14.26
C SER A 47 0.43 0.73 -14.09
N LEU A 48 0.79 1.33 -12.94
CA LEU A 48 2.18 1.73 -12.66
C LEU A 48 3.12 0.53 -12.55
N LEU A 49 2.66 -0.61 -12.03
CA LEU A 49 3.47 -1.82 -11.96
C LEU A 49 3.83 -2.41 -13.34
N LEU A 50 3.04 -2.15 -14.38
CA LEU A 50 3.37 -2.59 -15.74
C LEU A 50 4.59 -1.85 -16.29
N ASP A 51 4.78 -0.59 -15.87
CA ASP A 51 5.94 0.23 -16.22
C ASP A 51 7.16 -0.06 -15.31
N ILE A 52 6.95 -0.59 -14.10
CA ILE A 52 7.99 -0.89 -13.10
C ILE A 52 8.13 -2.40 -12.87
N MET A 53 8.64 -3.10 -13.88
CA MET A 53 8.66 -4.57 -13.86
C MET A 53 9.78 -5.22 -13.04
N ASP A 54 10.78 -4.45 -12.63
CA ASP A 54 11.91 -4.90 -11.79
C ASP A 54 11.65 -4.69 -10.29
N MET A 55 10.44 -4.30 -9.89
CA MET A 55 10.06 -4.18 -8.49
C MET A 55 9.93 -5.57 -7.83
N SER A 56 10.54 -5.74 -6.66
CA SER A 56 10.42 -6.96 -5.87
C SER A 56 8.99 -7.13 -5.32
N GLU A 57 8.54 -8.36 -5.07
CA GLU A 57 7.21 -8.58 -4.47
C GLU A 57 7.05 -7.89 -3.11
N GLU A 58 8.13 -7.84 -2.31
CA GLU A 58 8.15 -7.14 -1.03
C GLU A 58 7.92 -5.63 -1.21
N ASP A 59 8.63 -5.01 -2.15
CA ASP A 59 8.45 -3.59 -2.46
C ASP A 59 7.05 -3.30 -3.02
N LYS A 60 6.48 -4.19 -3.84
CA LYS A 60 5.11 -4.04 -4.34
C LYS A 60 4.13 -3.99 -3.18
N ILE A 61 4.21 -4.95 -2.26
CA ILE A 61 3.33 -5.00 -1.09
C ILE A 61 3.54 -3.80 -0.18
N PHE A 62 4.79 -3.39 0.05
CA PHE A 62 5.11 -2.22 0.87
C PHE A 62 4.51 -0.93 0.29
N ASN A 63 4.76 -0.64 -1.00
CA ASN A 63 4.22 0.54 -1.66
C ASN A 63 2.68 0.49 -1.75
N PHE A 64 2.12 -0.69 -2.03
CA PHE A 64 0.67 -0.86 -2.08
C PHE A 64 0.02 -0.54 -0.73
N MET A 65 0.58 -1.03 0.37
CA MET A 65 0.09 -0.70 1.71
C MET A 65 0.30 0.78 2.04
N ALA A 66 1.46 1.37 1.72
CA ALA A 66 1.78 2.76 2.06
C ALA A 66 0.80 3.78 1.45
N GLY A 67 0.28 3.51 0.25
CA GLY A 67 -0.69 4.38 -0.42
C GLY A 67 -2.15 4.18 0.01
N LEU A 68 -2.49 3.09 0.72
CA LEU A 68 -3.87 2.80 1.14
C LEU A 68 -4.33 3.68 2.31
N GLN A 69 -5.64 3.89 2.41
CA GLN A 69 -6.28 4.44 3.61
C GLN A 69 -6.09 3.52 4.83
N ASN A 70 -6.07 4.10 6.04
CA ASN A 70 -5.80 3.38 7.29
C ASN A 70 -6.71 2.16 7.50
N TRP A 71 -8.01 2.28 7.21
CA TRP A 71 -8.96 1.19 7.37
C TRP A 71 -8.65 0.01 6.43
N ALA A 72 -8.27 0.29 5.18
CA ALA A 72 -7.94 -0.73 4.19
C ALA A 72 -6.59 -1.39 4.53
N GLN A 73 -5.60 -0.58 4.94
CA GLN A 73 -4.33 -1.12 5.44
C GLN A 73 -4.53 -2.08 6.61
N LEU A 74 -5.39 -1.72 7.58
CA LEU A 74 -5.65 -2.55 8.74
C LEU A 74 -6.28 -3.89 8.34
N GLU A 75 -7.25 -3.87 7.42
CA GLU A 75 -7.92 -5.09 6.97
C GLU A 75 -6.97 -6.02 6.20
N LEU A 76 -6.12 -5.46 5.34
CA LEU A 76 -5.10 -6.25 4.63
C LEU A 76 -4.07 -6.86 5.58
N ARG A 77 -3.67 -6.13 6.63
CA ARG A 77 -2.79 -6.65 7.69
C ARG A 77 -3.47 -7.75 8.50
N ARG A 78 -4.75 -7.57 8.84
CA ARG A 78 -5.56 -8.58 9.56
C ARG A 78 -5.64 -9.89 8.79
N LEU A 79 -5.76 -9.81 7.46
CA LEU A 79 -5.81 -10.96 6.56
C LEU A 79 -4.43 -11.53 6.21
N GLY A 80 -3.34 -10.91 6.67
CA GLY A 80 -1.99 -11.42 6.53
C GLY A 80 -1.54 -11.56 5.07
N VAL A 81 -1.88 -10.59 4.22
CA VAL A 81 -1.52 -10.58 2.79
C VAL A 81 0.00 -10.65 2.61
N LYS A 82 0.48 -11.58 1.77
CA LYS A 82 1.92 -11.82 1.52
C LYS A 82 2.39 -11.57 0.10
N ASN A 83 1.48 -11.39 -0.85
CA ASN A 83 1.81 -11.22 -2.27
C ASN A 83 0.74 -10.36 -2.95
N MET A 84 1.12 -9.78 -4.10
CA MET A 84 0.28 -8.79 -4.78
C MET A 84 -1.08 -9.36 -5.20
N SER A 85 -1.14 -10.61 -5.65
CA SER A 85 -2.39 -11.26 -6.06
C SER A 85 -3.38 -11.40 -4.90
N SER A 86 -2.91 -11.78 -3.72
CA SER A 86 -3.74 -11.82 -2.51
C SER A 86 -4.18 -10.41 -2.09
N ALA A 87 -3.33 -9.39 -2.25
CA ALA A 87 -3.69 -8.01 -1.95
C ALA A 87 -4.87 -7.53 -2.82
N ILE A 88 -4.82 -7.81 -4.12
CA ILE A 88 -5.86 -7.46 -5.08
C ILE A 88 -7.16 -8.20 -4.75
N ALA A 89 -7.11 -9.51 -4.50
CA ALA A 89 -8.30 -10.28 -4.17
C ALA A 89 -9.01 -9.78 -2.90
N VAL A 90 -8.24 -9.41 -1.88
CA VAL A 90 -8.78 -8.79 -0.66
C VAL A 90 -9.36 -7.40 -0.97
N ALA A 91 -8.63 -6.59 -1.73
CA ALA A 91 -9.04 -5.25 -2.11
C ALA A 91 -10.35 -5.25 -2.92
N ASP A 92 -10.55 -6.24 -3.80
CA ASP A 92 -11.80 -6.44 -4.53
C ASP A 92 -12.97 -6.81 -3.58
N GLY A 93 -12.72 -7.64 -2.56
CA GLY A 93 -13.71 -7.93 -1.51
C GLY A 93 -14.04 -6.74 -0.60
N LEU A 94 -13.17 -5.73 -0.54
CA LEU A 94 -13.41 -4.50 0.22
C LEU A 94 -14.32 -3.51 -0.52
N LEU A 95 -14.57 -3.72 -1.81
CA LEU A 95 -15.45 -2.86 -2.61
C LEU A 95 -16.89 -2.85 -2.09
N ASP A 96 -17.31 -3.94 -1.43
CA ASP A 96 -18.64 -4.09 -0.86
C ASP A 96 -18.79 -3.43 0.52
N TYR A 97 -17.68 -3.09 1.19
CA TYR A 97 -17.70 -2.53 2.54
C TYR A 97 -17.94 -1.01 2.60
N ASN A 98 -17.72 -0.29 1.49
CA ASN A 98 -17.73 1.19 1.50
C ASN A 98 -19.04 1.83 1.00
N LEU A 99 -20.12 1.05 0.83
CA LEU A 99 -21.47 1.59 0.54
C LEU A 99 -22.32 1.86 1.80
N GLY A 100 -21.75 1.73 3.00
CA GLY A 100 -22.53 1.58 4.22
C GLY A 100 -22.14 2.39 5.45
N ASN A 101 -21.36 3.49 5.37
CA ASN A 101 -21.28 4.37 6.55
C ASN A 101 -20.89 5.83 6.26
N PRO A 102 -21.83 6.79 6.42
CA PRO A 102 -21.49 8.15 6.76
C PRO A 102 -21.26 8.24 8.29
N SER A 103 -20.03 8.59 8.68
CA SER A 103 -19.68 9.16 10.01
C SER A 103 -19.89 8.31 11.29
N THR A 104 -18.78 7.89 11.90
CA THR A 104 -18.61 7.80 13.37
C THR A 104 -17.13 8.07 13.69
N SER A 105 -16.74 9.26 14.14
CA SER A 105 -16.71 9.74 15.53
C SER A 105 -15.92 8.85 16.51
N GLU A 106 -14.84 9.44 17.05
CA GLU A 106 -14.21 9.14 18.34
C GLU A 106 -13.47 7.81 18.54
N PHE A 107 -12.16 7.83 18.29
CA PHE A 107 -11.21 7.10 19.13
C PHE A 107 -10.73 8.03 20.26
N THR A 108 -11.54 8.18 21.31
CA THR A 108 -11.03 8.61 22.63
C THR A 108 -10.77 7.36 23.46
N GLU A 109 -9.51 6.90 23.48
CA GLU A 109 -9.09 5.92 24.47
C GLU A 109 -8.46 6.65 25.66
N ASN A 110 -9.27 6.75 26.71
CA ASN A 110 -8.88 7.24 28.02
C ASN A 110 -7.78 6.36 28.62
N LYS A 111 -6.62 6.96 28.96
CA LYS A 111 -5.77 6.43 30.03
C LYS A 111 -5.78 7.38 31.22
N SER A 112 -6.63 7.03 32.18
CA SER A 112 -6.61 7.50 33.57
C SER A 112 -5.22 7.34 34.18
N GLY A 113 -4.77 8.39 34.86
CA GLY A 113 -3.39 8.59 35.29
C GLY A 113 -2.86 7.66 36.39
N GLY A 114 -1.53 7.58 36.40
CA GLY A 114 -0.71 7.13 37.53
C GLY A 114 0.37 8.17 37.78
N LYS A 115 0.30 8.80 38.95
CA LYS A 115 1.10 9.93 39.44
C LYS A 115 2.61 9.63 39.45
N MET A 116 3.40 10.64 39.06
CA MET A 116 4.85 10.73 39.28
C MET A 116 5.14 10.69 40.78
N PHE A 117 6.05 9.81 41.21
CA PHE A 117 6.74 9.92 42.49
C PHE A 117 8.09 10.59 42.25
N GLU A 118 8.14 11.89 42.50
CA GLU A 118 9.37 12.66 42.64
C GLU A 118 9.81 12.56 44.09
N ILE A 119 10.88 11.79 44.36
CA ILE A 119 11.54 11.79 45.66
C ILE A 119 12.65 12.83 45.61
N GLN A 120 12.36 13.99 46.18
CA GLN A 120 13.35 15.00 46.53
C GLN A 120 14.24 14.48 47.66
N THR A 121 15.54 14.35 47.40
CA THR A 121 16.55 14.18 48.44
C THR A 121 16.90 15.56 49.01
N LYS A 122 16.56 15.78 50.28
CA LYS A 122 16.90 17.00 51.02
C LYS A 122 18.16 16.72 51.84
N GLY A 123 19.15 17.58 51.69
CA GLY A 123 20.36 17.56 52.50
C GLY A 123 20.10 17.88 53.98
N LYS A 124 20.97 17.33 54.81
CA LYS A 124 21.49 17.96 56.02
C LYS A 124 22.88 17.40 56.30
#